data_AF-A0A978SHQ6-F1
#
_entry.id   AF-A0A978SHQ6-F1
#
_cell.length_a   1.000
_cell.length_b   1.000
_cell.length_c   1.000
_cell.angle_alpha   90.00
_cell.angle_beta   90.00
_cell.angle_gamma   90.00
#
_symmetry.space_group_name_H-M   'P 1'
#
loop_
_entity.id
_entity.type
_entity.pdbx_description
1 polymer ?
#
loop_
_entity_poly.entity_id
_entity_poly.type
_entity_poly.pdbx_seq_one_letter_code
_entity_poly.pdbx_strand_id
1 'polypeptide(L)'
;MVHYLFRKADYTRWHRLESKRHILRSQLGFVDHTPSRPKACSGCSNYHGVAYGTTSETRTMLVCGLHPYGWQTEGTCPDWIR
;
A
#
# COMPACT_ATOMS: atom_id res chain seq x y z
N MET A 1 26.11 -4.33 26.85
CA MET A 1 24.82 -4.20 27.55
C MET A 1 24.09 -2.88 27.23
N VAL A 2 24.78 -1.74 27.21
CA VAL A 2 24.23 -0.41 26.89
C VAL A 2 23.58 -0.31 25.49
N HIS A 3 24.20 -0.92 24.47
CA HIS A 3 23.69 -0.94 23.09
C HIS A 3 22.34 -1.67 22.92
N TYR A 4 22.05 -2.64 23.77
CA TYR A 4 20.78 -3.39 23.77
C TYR A 4 19.64 -2.55 24.35
N LEU A 5 19.90 -1.79 25.40
CA LEU A 5 18.92 -0.90 26.02
C LEU A 5 18.52 0.24 25.08
N PHE A 6 19.49 0.83 24.36
CA PHE A 6 19.19 1.84 23.34
C PHE A 6 18.31 1.28 22.21
N ARG A 7 18.64 0.09 21.67
CA ARG A 7 17.78 -0.60 20.69
C ARG A 7 16.36 -0.84 21.21
N LYS A 8 16.22 -1.21 22.49
CA LYS A 8 14.91 -1.45 23.11
C LYS A 8 14.10 -0.16 23.28
N ALA A 9 14.77 0.94 23.66
CA ALA A 9 14.14 2.26 23.75
C ALA A 9 13.70 2.78 22.38
N ASP A 10 14.56 2.66 21.36
CA ASP A 10 14.26 3.04 19.98
C ASP A 10 13.09 2.24 19.41
N TYR A 11 13.09 0.92 19.62
CA TYR A 11 12.00 0.03 19.23
C TYR A 11 10.67 0.43 19.89
N THR A 12 10.68 0.69 21.21
CA THR A 12 9.48 1.09 21.95
C THR A 12 8.95 2.44 21.47
N ARG A 13 9.86 3.39 21.19
CA ARG A 13 9.53 4.70 20.62
C ARG A 13 8.93 4.55 19.24
N TRP A 14 9.54 3.74 18.37
CA TRP A 14 9.03 3.44 17.03
C TRP A 14 7.61 2.86 17.09
N HIS A 15 7.39 1.84 17.93
CA HIS A 15 6.06 1.24 18.11
C HIS A 15 5.00 2.24 18.57
N ARG A 16 5.35 3.13 19.50
CA ARG A 16 4.45 4.16 20.02
C ARG A 16 4.09 5.19 18.94
N LEU A 17 5.07 5.58 18.12
CA LEU A 17 4.84 6.48 16.99
C LEU A 17 3.96 5.82 15.93
N GLU A 18 4.20 4.55 15.63
CA GLU A 18 3.43 3.78 14.65
C GLU A 18 1.97 3.60 15.08
N SER A 19 1.74 3.27 16.36
CA SER A 19 0.38 3.19 16.92
C SER A 19 -0.35 4.54 16.86
N LYS A 20 0.31 5.64 17.23
CA LYS A 20 -0.26 6.99 17.11
C LYS A 20 -0.60 7.33 15.66
N ARG A 21 0.27 6.97 14.71
CA ARG A 21 0.05 7.17 13.28
C ARG A 21 -1.19 6.40 12.81
N HIS A 22 -1.32 5.13 13.20
CA HIS A 22 -2.51 4.32 12.90
C HIS A 22 -3.80 4.95 13.44
N ILE A 23 -3.80 5.39 14.71
CA ILE A 23 -4.95 6.04 15.34
C ILE A 23 -5.34 7.32 14.58
N LEU A 24 -4.38 8.22 14.34
CA LEU A 24 -4.64 9.47 13.62
C LEU A 24 -5.18 9.22 12.21
N ARG A 25 -4.64 8.22 11.49
CA ARG A 25 -5.14 7.83 10.17
C ARG A 25 -6.60 7.38 10.24
N SER A 26 -6.96 6.52 11.20
CA SER A 26 -8.34 6.06 11.35
C SER A 26 -9.32 7.20 11.67
N GLN A 27 -8.92 8.15 12.53
CA GLN A 27 -9.76 9.30 12.91
C GLN A 27 -10.04 10.24 11.73
N LEU A 28 -9.09 10.35 10.79
CA LEU A 28 -9.24 11.13 9.57
C LEU A 28 -9.94 10.36 8.44
N GLY A 29 -10.49 9.17 8.72
CA GLY A 29 -11.21 8.37 7.73
C GLY A 29 -10.30 7.60 6.76
N PHE A 30 -8.99 7.54 6.99
CA PHE A 30 -8.13 6.65 6.21
C PHE A 30 -8.39 5.21 6.64
N VAL A 31 -9.21 4.50 5.87
CA VAL A 31 -9.33 3.05 5.96
C VAL A 31 -8.11 2.44 5.30
N ASP A 32 -7.45 1.50 5.97
CA ASP A 32 -6.40 0.71 5.34
C ASP A 32 -7.06 -0.24 4.34
N HIS A 33 -7.29 0.24 3.12
CA HIS A 33 -7.59 -0.62 2.01
C HIS A 33 -6.32 -1.39 1.71
N THR A 34 -6.22 -2.64 2.17
CA THR A 34 -5.25 -3.57 1.62
C THR A 34 -5.39 -3.52 0.10
N PRO A 35 -4.36 -3.12 -0.66
CA PRO A 35 -4.43 -3.11 -2.11
C PRO A 35 -4.79 -4.51 -2.57
N SER A 36 -6.04 -4.73 -2.99
CA SER A 36 -6.40 -5.99 -3.59
C SER A 36 -5.78 -5.99 -4.98
N ARG A 37 -4.65 -6.68 -5.13
CA ARG A 37 -4.09 -6.94 -6.46
C ARG A 37 -5.18 -7.65 -7.28
N PRO A 38 -5.65 -7.09 -8.41
CA PRO A 38 -6.63 -7.78 -9.23
C PRO A 38 -6.08 -9.12 -9.69
N LYS A 39 -6.95 -10.13 -9.79
CA LYS A 39 -6.54 -11.49 -10.23
C LYS A 39 -5.84 -11.46 -11.58
N ALA A 40 -6.32 -10.62 -12.50
CA ALA A 40 -5.74 -10.41 -13.83
C ALA A 40 -4.32 -9.79 -13.82
N CYS A 41 -3.83 -9.31 -12.66
CA CYS A 41 -2.49 -8.75 -12.50
C CYS A 41 -1.57 -9.63 -11.64
N SER A 42 -2.03 -10.82 -11.22
CA SER A 42 -1.29 -11.69 -10.31
C SER A 42 -0.09 -12.37 -10.97
N GLY A 43 1.06 -11.69 -10.99
CA GLY A 43 2.29 -12.19 -11.62
C GLY A 43 2.67 -11.48 -12.91
N CYS A 44 2.03 -10.34 -13.21
CA CYS A 44 2.39 -9.48 -14.33
C CYS A 44 3.62 -8.63 -13.99
N SER A 45 4.57 -8.54 -14.93
CA SER A 45 5.77 -7.67 -14.86
C SER A 45 5.40 -6.18 -14.75
N ASN A 46 4.25 -5.81 -15.31
CA ASN A 46 3.76 -4.43 -15.38
C ASN A 46 2.88 -4.03 -14.18
N TYR A 47 2.76 -4.87 -13.14
CA TYR A 47 2.02 -4.51 -11.91
C TYR A 47 2.74 -3.38 -11.15
N HIS A 48 2.02 -2.31 -10.86
CA HIS A 48 2.53 -1.11 -10.15
C HIS A 48 2.10 -1.09 -8.69
N GLY A 49 0.79 -1.08 -8.41
CA GLY A 49 0.24 -1.24 -7.06
C GLY A 49 0.50 -0.08 -6.09
N VAL A 50 0.71 1.15 -6.58
CA VAL A 50 1.00 2.33 -5.74
C VAL A 50 -0.20 3.26 -5.67
N ALA A 51 -0.51 3.72 -4.45
CA ALA A 51 -1.50 4.77 -4.23
C ALA A 51 -0.86 6.16 -4.17
N TYR A 52 -1.38 7.09 -4.95
CA TYR A 52 -0.99 8.50 -4.98
C TYR A 52 -2.06 9.35 -4.30
N GLY A 53 -1.69 10.55 -3.87
CA GLY A 53 -2.56 11.46 -3.12
C GLY A 53 -2.35 11.39 -1.61
N THR A 54 -2.72 12.48 -0.93
CA THR A 54 -2.46 12.67 0.51
C THR A 54 -3.71 12.60 1.37
N THR A 55 -4.89 12.88 0.80
CA THR A 55 -6.19 12.84 1.50
C THR A 55 -7.02 11.66 1.02
N SER A 56 -8.06 11.27 1.76
CA SER A 56 -8.90 10.12 1.37
C SER A 56 -9.63 10.35 0.04
N GLU A 57 -10.02 11.59 -0.26
CA GLU A 57 -10.78 11.98 -1.45
C GLU A 57 -9.91 12.04 -2.70
N THR A 58 -8.63 12.38 -2.54
CA THR A 58 -7.66 12.52 -3.64
C THR A 58 -6.84 11.26 -3.87
N ARG A 59 -6.97 10.26 -2.97
CA ARG A 59 -6.14 9.07 -3.01
C ARG A 59 -6.60 8.12 -4.11
N THR A 60 -5.74 7.91 -5.09
CA THR A 60 -6.01 7.02 -6.24
C THR A 60 -4.95 5.93 -6.33
N MET A 61 -5.37 4.69 -6.47
CA MET A 61 -4.47 3.56 -6.70
C MET A 61 -4.23 3.35 -8.18
N LEU A 62 -2.96 3.37 -8.58
CA LEU A 62 -2.55 2.99 -9.92
C LEU A 62 -2.06 1.54 -9.89
N VAL A 63 -2.78 0.65 -10.58
CA VAL A 63 -2.65 -0.80 -10.48
C VAL A 63 -1.57 -1.35 -11.41
N CYS A 64 -1.51 -0.90 -12.66
CA CYS A 64 -0.60 -1.41 -13.69
C CYS A 64 -0.02 -0.25 -14.51
N GLY A 65 1.21 -0.40 -15.00
CA GLY A 65 1.90 0.60 -15.82
C GLY A 65 1.29 0.79 -17.22
N LEU A 66 0.58 -0.23 -17.73
CA LEU A 66 -0.13 -0.20 -19.01
C LEU A 66 -1.63 0.09 -18.82
N HIS A 67 -2.20 -0.44 -17.75
CA HIS A 67 -3.62 -0.31 -17.41
C HIS A 67 -3.74 0.37 -16.04
N PRO A 68 -3.84 1.71 -15.95
CA PRO A 68 -3.76 2.44 -14.68
C PRO A 68 -4.74 1.97 -13.61
N TYR A 69 -5.93 1.51 -14.00
CA TYR A 69 -6.95 0.99 -13.08
C TYR A 69 -7.00 -0.56 -13.03
N GLY A 70 -6.06 -1.23 -13.69
CA GLY A 70 -6.05 -2.68 -13.86
C GLY A 70 -6.91 -3.12 -15.05
N TRP A 71 -6.76 -4.40 -15.43
CA TRP A 71 -7.58 -5.00 -16.48
C TRP A 71 -9.02 -5.16 -15.98
N GLN A 72 -9.95 -4.46 -16.61
CA GLN A 72 -11.36 -4.37 -16.17
C GLN A 72 -12.25 -5.46 -16.76
N THR A 73 -11.80 -6.12 -17.82
CA THR A 73 -12.55 -7.19 -18.48
C THR A 73 -12.29 -8.53 -17.79
N GLU A 74 -13.23 -9.46 -17.95
CA GLU A 74 -13.04 -10.83 -17.49
C GLU A 74 -11.85 -11.50 -18.20
N GLY A 75 -11.13 -12.35 -17.47
CA GLY A 75 -10.01 -13.13 -17.99
C GLY A 75 -8.62 -12.51 -17.73
N THR A 76 -7.65 -12.97 -18.52
CA THR A 76 -6.23 -12.61 -18.41
C THR A 76 -5.95 -11.29 -19.12
N CYS A 77 -5.14 -10.42 -18.50
CA CYS A 77 -4.65 -9.21 -19.15
C CYS A 77 -3.86 -9.56 -20.43
N PRO A 78 -4.20 -8.98 -21.60
CA PRO A 78 -3.51 -9.30 -22.86
C PRO A 78 -2.03 -8.87 -22.86
N ASP A 79 -1.66 -7.88 -22.04
CA ASP A 79 -0.28 -7.36 -21.94
C ASP A 79 0.51 -7.96 -20.77
N TRP A 80 0.12 -9.14 -20.27
CA TRP A 80 0.75 -9.76 -19.12
C TRP A 80 2.23 -10.08 -19.34
N ILE A 81 2.58 -10.57 -20.54
CA ILE A 81 3.88 -11.18 -20.88
C ILE A 81 4.79 -10.18 -21.63
N ARG A 82 4.32 -8.96 -21.85
CA ARG A 82 5.07 -7.97 -22.61
C ARG A 82 6.21 -7.35 -21.80
#